data_AF-A0A839YP26-F1
#
_entry.id   AF-A0A839YP26-F1
#
_cell.length_a   1.000
_cell.length_b   1.000
_cell.length_c   1.000
_cell.angle_alpha   90.00
_cell.angle_beta   90.00
_cell.angle_gamma   90.00
#
_symmetry.space_group_name_H-M   'P 1'
#
loop_
_entity.id
_entity.type
_entity.pdbx_description
1 polymer ?
#
loop_
_entity_poly.entity_id
_entity_poly.type
_entity_poly.pdbx_seq_one_letter_code
_entity_poly.pdbx_strand_id
1 'polypeptide(L)'
;MSDDTEPLDEPILAEDLTPHAKQNMTSPFGRLVERITYVDVLLLAGLVLLASSLWFRFGPNGQALKEGGASLLDCVYFVLVTFTSLGYGELLPVGFGRIVAILDVLSGLLLTAIFIGKVASERQSSLLLLLHTSDTQRRISDFADELQSMRTRIQGFANDGSVADLNLALEAHLRLTKAMGNYLMFNAHQASVVEFGNFTALIGLYDEIRDSFKMLQKLHGGCLQLADVMVMRRSFSNMSKLTRIVHRMGALHHKPRSRDSLWRAAIRVLLSEPPAAPPNVELSARNRLTALERYMDAKIVDARAWTAIGHHPIQIERVFEAFPAKPRSEWPTGIHKVIAGRLNISNSVATLCITDLLNAKRLPKRGGKACVPVGTARSLRAVSDQSAS
;
A
#
# COMPACT_ATOMS: atom_id res chain seq x y z
N MET A 1 -30.51 7.50 -16.72
CA MET A 1 -30.91 6.09 -16.58
C MET A 1 -29.66 5.23 -16.64
N SER A 2 -28.95 5.22 -15.52
CA SER A 2 -28.03 4.18 -15.07
C SER A 2 -27.93 4.47 -13.58
N ASP A 3 -28.57 3.59 -12.84
CA ASP A 3 -28.79 3.68 -11.41
C ASP A 3 -27.50 3.28 -10.70
N ASP A 4 -26.59 4.23 -10.49
CA ASP A 4 -25.38 4.05 -9.67
C ASP A 4 -25.68 4.38 -8.20
N THR A 5 -26.79 3.85 -7.68
CA THR A 5 -27.03 3.79 -6.24
C THR A 5 -26.23 2.63 -5.64
N GLU A 6 -24.91 2.81 -5.56
CA GLU A 6 -24.02 1.91 -4.81
C GLU A 6 -24.51 1.82 -3.34
N PRO A 7 -25.03 0.67 -2.87
CA PRO A 7 -25.71 0.59 -1.57
C PRO A 7 -24.74 0.91 -0.42
N LEU A 8 -25.20 1.73 0.52
CA LEU A 8 -24.42 2.24 1.67
C LEU A 8 -23.92 1.14 2.64
N ASP A 9 -24.32 -0.12 2.42
CA ASP A 9 -24.03 -1.28 3.26
C ASP A 9 -23.42 -2.49 2.51
N GLU A 10 -23.00 -2.34 1.24
CA GLU A 10 -22.21 -3.41 0.63
C GLU A 10 -20.85 -3.51 1.33
N PRO A 11 -20.42 -4.72 1.78
CA PRO A 11 -19.03 -4.91 2.06
C PRO A 11 -18.34 -4.74 0.72
N ILE A 12 -17.69 -3.58 0.51
CA ILE A 12 -16.76 -3.36 -0.60
C ILE A 12 -15.58 -4.32 -0.37
N LEU A 13 -15.86 -5.58 -0.64
CA LEU A 13 -15.05 -6.75 -0.36
C LEU A 13 -14.25 -6.99 -1.64
N ALA A 14 -12.94 -6.85 -1.51
CA ALA A 14 -11.99 -7.67 -2.25
C ALA A 14 -11.95 -7.56 -3.79
N GLU A 15 -12.34 -6.46 -4.43
CA GLU A 15 -11.99 -6.28 -5.85
C GLU A 15 -10.54 -5.76 -5.99
N ASP A 16 -9.65 -6.73 -6.17
CA ASP A 16 -8.33 -6.66 -6.83
C ASP A 16 -7.23 -5.73 -6.28
N LEU A 17 -7.01 -5.79 -4.97
CA LEU A 17 -5.74 -5.34 -4.38
C LEU A 17 -4.93 -6.47 -3.74
N THR A 18 -5.17 -7.72 -4.12
CA THR A 18 -4.25 -8.80 -3.77
C THR A 18 -3.02 -8.71 -4.67
N PRO A 19 -1.86 -8.31 -4.15
CA PRO A 19 -0.66 -8.19 -4.95
C PRO A 19 -0.31 -9.55 -5.54
N HIS A 20 -0.11 -9.61 -6.85
CA HIS A 20 0.46 -10.79 -7.49
C HIS A 20 1.88 -10.98 -6.93
N ALA A 21 2.04 -11.95 -6.04
CA ALA A 21 3.34 -12.33 -5.50
C ALA A 21 4.17 -12.91 -6.64
N LYS A 22 5.03 -12.10 -7.27
CA LYS A 22 5.91 -12.59 -8.33
C LYS A 22 7.26 -13.02 -7.77
N GLN A 23 7.41 -14.35 -7.81
CA GLN A 23 8.62 -15.17 -7.87
C GLN A 23 9.91 -14.61 -7.27
N ASN A 24 10.22 -15.13 -6.06
CA ASN A 24 11.61 -15.41 -5.67
C ASN A 24 12.35 -16.09 -6.84
N MET A 25 13.66 -15.80 -6.96
CA MET A 25 14.53 -16.37 -8.00
C MET A 25 14.18 -17.84 -8.31
N THR A 26 13.90 -18.13 -9.58
CA THR A 26 13.34 -19.41 -10.04
C THR A 26 14.29 -20.59 -9.81
N SER A 27 15.59 -20.36 -9.63
CA SER A 27 16.58 -21.40 -9.37
C SER A 27 16.93 -21.57 -7.88
N PRO A 28 17.04 -22.82 -7.38
CA PRO A 28 17.50 -23.09 -6.01
C PRO A 28 18.96 -22.66 -5.80
N PHE A 29 19.80 -22.76 -6.83
CA PHE A 29 21.20 -22.35 -6.78
C PHE A 29 21.36 -20.83 -6.61
N GLY A 30 20.58 -20.02 -7.33
CA GLY A 30 20.63 -18.56 -7.19
C GLY A 30 20.27 -18.13 -5.77
N ARG A 31 19.25 -18.74 -5.16
CA ARG A 31 18.85 -18.46 -3.77
C ARG A 31 19.92 -18.85 -2.75
N LEU A 32 20.70 -19.90 -3.02
CA LEU A 32 21.83 -20.28 -2.18
C LEU A 32 22.95 -19.24 -2.29
N VAL A 33 23.32 -18.85 -3.50
CA VAL A 33 24.36 -17.85 -3.76
C VAL A 33 24.02 -16.52 -3.08
N GLU A 34 22.76 -16.06 -3.18
CA GLU A 34 22.31 -14.80 -2.55
C GLU A 34 22.35 -14.83 -1.01
N ARG A 35 22.18 -16.01 -0.39
CA ARG A 35 22.21 -16.17 1.07
C ARG A 35 23.62 -16.22 1.67
N ILE A 36 24.60 -16.68 0.90
CA ILE A 36 25.99 -16.79 1.37
C ILE A 36 26.52 -15.37 1.63
N THR A 37 27.18 -15.11 2.75
CA THR A 37 27.83 -13.83 3.05
C THR A 37 29.27 -13.79 2.54
N TYR A 38 29.94 -12.63 2.55
CA TYR A 38 31.39 -12.55 2.26
C TYR A 38 32.21 -13.39 3.23
N VAL A 39 31.79 -13.43 4.49
CA VAL A 39 32.43 -14.24 5.53
C VAL A 39 32.32 -15.73 5.18
N ASP A 40 31.16 -16.19 4.73
CA ASP A 40 30.97 -17.59 4.33
C ASP A 40 31.85 -17.98 3.13
N VAL A 41 32.02 -17.09 2.15
CA VAL A 41 32.94 -17.32 1.01
C VAL A 41 34.39 -17.39 1.49
N LEU A 42 34.80 -16.47 2.39
CA LEU A 42 36.15 -16.44 2.95
C LEU A 42 36.45 -17.68 3.80
N LEU A 43 35.50 -18.11 4.63
CA LEU A 43 35.63 -19.32 5.44
C LEU A 43 35.72 -20.58 4.57
N LEU A 44 34.91 -20.67 3.52
CA LEU A 44 34.98 -21.78 2.57
C LEU A 44 36.30 -21.82 1.81
N ALA A 45 36.81 -20.66 1.36
CA ALA A 45 38.13 -20.56 0.74
C ALA A 45 39.25 -20.96 1.71
N GLY A 46 39.21 -20.45 2.95
CA GLY A 46 40.16 -20.82 3.99
C GLY A 46 40.13 -22.32 4.31
N LEU A 47 38.94 -22.93 4.36
CA LEU A 47 38.77 -24.37 4.58
C LEU A 47 39.39 -25.20 3.44
N VAL A 48 39.16 -24.80 2.18
CA VAL A 48 39.76 -25.48 1.02
C VAL A 48 41.28 -25.36 1.06
N LEU A 49 41.82 -24.15 1.27
CA LEU A 49 43.27 -23.92 1.33
C LEU A 49 43.92 -24.73 2.46
N LEU A 50 43.32 -24.76 3.65
CA LEU A 50 43.82 -25.53 4.79
C LEU A 50 43.74 -27.03 4.53
N ALA A 51 42.61 -27.53 4.01
CA ALA A 51 42.43 -28.95 3.72
C ALA A 51 43.42 -29.45 2.65
N SER A 52 43.57 -28.69 1.55
CA SER A 52 44.54 -28.98 0.49
C SER A 52 45.98 -28.94 1.03
N SER A 53 46.33 -27.94 1.83
CA SER A 53 47.69 -27.80 2.40
C SER A 53 48.04 -28.95 3.34
N LEU A 54 47.09 -29.36 4.20
CA LEU A 54 47.26 -30.52 5.09
C LEU A 54 47.37 -31.81 4.29
N TRP A 55 46.61 -31.96 3.20
CA TRP A 55 46.69 -33.11 2.32
C TRP A 55 48.07 -33.22 1.64
N PHE A 56 48.63 -32.13 1.11
CA PHE A 56 49.97 -32.15 0.51
C PHE A 56 51.08 -32.41 1.54
N ARG A 57 50.87 -32.00 2.81
CA ARG A 57 51.85 -32.22 3.89
C ARG A 57 51.87 -33.66 4.42
N PHE A 58 50.71 -34.28 4.57
CA PHE A 58 50.54 -35.61 5.17
C PHE A 58 50.25 -36.71 4.13
N GLY A 59 50.20 -36.35 2.85
CA GLY A 59 49.94 -37.28 1.76
C GLY A 59 51.02 -38.38 1.65
N PRO A 60 50.68 -39.54 1.03
CA PRO A 60 51.63 -40.63 0.87
C PRO A 60 52.88 -40.20 0.10
N ASN A 61 54.04 -40.68 0.53
CA ASN A 61 55.32 -40.38 -0.12
C ASN A 61 55.28 -40.72 -1.62
N GLY A 62 55.69 -39.77 -2.46
CA GLY A 62 55.68 -39.90 -3.93
C GLY A 62 54.32 -39.62 -4.61
N GLN A 63 53.28 -39.25 -3.86
CA GLN A 63 51.96 -38.91 -4.41
C GLN A 63 51.54 -37.45 -4.19
N ALA A 64 52.37 -36.64 -3.53
CA ALA A 64 52.09 -35.25 -3.20
C ALA A 64 52.87 -34.28 -4.12
N LEU A 65 54.03 -33.79 -3.68
CA LEU A 65 54.92 -32.92 -4.46
C LEU A 65 56.14 -33.69 -4.97
N LYS A 66 56.69 -33.22 -6.10
CA LYS A 66 57.91 -33.78 -6.72
C LYS A 66 59.13 -33.67 -5.81
N GLU A 67 59.22 -32.58 -5.04
CA GLU A 67 60.26 -32.37 -4.04
C GLU A 67 59.91 -33.13 -2.76
N GLY A 68 60.81 -34.03 -2.32
CA GLY A 68 60.62 -34.80 -1.09
C GLY A 68 60.88 -33.95 0.14
N GLY A 69 59.97 -33.98 1.12
CA GLY A 69 60.16 -33.32 2.42
C GLY A 69 59.78 -31.84 2.48
N ALA A 70 58.93 -31.35 1.56
CA ALA A 70 58.41 -29.99 1.56
C ALA A 70 57.84 -29.60 2.94
N SER A 71 58.17 -28.38 3.38
CA SER A 71 57.66 -27.84 4.64
C SER A 71 56.15 -27.53 4.53
N LEU A 72 55.48 -27.36 5.66
CA LEU A 72 54.07 -26.94 5.65
C LEU A 72 53.88 -25.60 4.90
N LEU A 73 54.85 -24.70 4.99
CA LEU A 73 54.82 -23.41 4.30
C LEU A 73 54.93 -23.57 2.79
N ASP A 74 55.75 -24.50 2.30
CA ASP A 74 55.88 -24.79 0.86
C ASP A 74 54.59 -25.40 0.31
N CYS A 75 53.92 -26.26 1.09
CA CYS A 75 52.59 -26.78 0.73
C CYS A 75 51.53 -25.68 0.69
N VAL A 76 51.49 -24.78 1.68
CA VAL A 76 50.57 -23.64 1.70
C VAL A 76 50.83 -22.71 0.52
N TYR A 77 52.10 -22.44 0.22
CA TYR A 77 52.49 -21.65 -0.94
C TYR A 77 52.03 -22.29 -2.26
N PHE A 78 52.31 -23.58 -2.47
CA PHE A 78 51.88 -24.31 -3.67
C PHE A 78 50.36 -24.26 -3.85
N VAL A 79 49.61 -24.54 -2.78
CA VAL A 79 48.14 -24.52 -2.81
C VAL A 79 47.63 -23.11 -3.08
N LEU A 80 48.19 -22.07 -2.45
CA LEU A 80 47.75 -20.69 -2.68
C LEU A 80 48.02 -20.22 -4.12
N VAL A 81 49.19 -20.53 -4.68
CA VAL A 81 49.57 -20.21 -6.08
C VAL A 81 48.72 -20.99 -7.08
N THR A 82 48.34 -22.23 -6.74
CA THR A 82 47.49 -23.09 -7.57
C THR A 82 46.03 -22.63 -7.53
N PHE A 83 45.49 -22.40 -6.33
CA PHE A 83 44.14 -21.88 -6.08
C PHE A 83 43.89 -20.53 -6.75
N THR A 84 44.89 -19.65 -6.75
CA THR A 84 44.82 -18.34 -7.42
C THR A 84 45.08 -18.40 -8.93
N SER A 85 45.33 -19.59 -9.48
CA SER A 85 45.68 -19.83 -10.89
C SER A 85 46.95 -19.11 -11.38
N LEU A 86 47.83 -18.68 -10.45
CA LEU A 86 49.12 -18.06 -10.78
C LEU A 86 50.10 -19.08 -11.37
N GLY A 87 50.21 -20.25 -10.73
CA GLY A 87 50.94 -21.40 -11.27
C GLY A 87 52.42 -21.14 -11.62
N TYR A 88 53.22 -20.57 -10.72
CA TYR A 88 54.64 -20.26 -10.98
C TYR A 88 55.50 -21.45 -11.43
N GLY A 89 55.09 -22.68 -11.09
CA GLY A 89 55.68 -23.91 -11.63
C GLY A 89 56.94 -24.41 -10.91
N GLU A 90 57.35 -23.77 -9.82
CA GLU A 90 58.45 -24.22 -8.96
C GLU A 90 58.14 -25.55 -8.25
N LEU A 91 56.93 -25.68 -7.71
CA LEU A 91 56.43 -26.88 -7.06
C LEU A 91 55.43 -27.57 -7.98
N LEU A 92 55.65 -28.86 -8.22
CA LEU A 92 54.88 -29.65 -9.18
C LEU A 92 54.25 -30.86 -8.48
N PRO A 93 52.92 -31.07 -8.62
CA PRO A 93 52.26 -32.23 -8.06
C PRO A 93 52.58 -33.49 -8.87
N VAL A 94 52.76 -34.61 -8.19
CA VAL A 94 53.05 -35.92 -8.80
C VAL A 94 52.04 -36.95 -8.34
N GLY A 95 51.83 -38.01 -9.13
CA GLY A 95 50.86 -39.06 -8.79
C GLY A 95 49.44 -38.51 -8.57
N PHE A 96 48.84 -38.87 -7.43
CA PHE A 96 47.47 -38.47 -7.06
C PHE A 96 47.33 -36.97 -6.77
N GLY A 97 48.42 -36.29 -6.38
CA GLY A 97 48.41 -34.85 -6.12
C GLY A 97 48.00 -34.00 -7.32
N ARG A 98 48.10 -34.54 -8.55
CA ARG A 98 47.57 -33.88 -9.75
C ARG A 98 46.06 -33.73 -9.71
N ILE A 99 45.33 -34.73 -9.21
CA ILE A 99 43.87 -34.67 -9.08
C ILE A 99 43.49 -33.63 -8.03
N VAL A 100 44.19 -33.62 -6.90
CA VAL A 100 43.97 -32.62 -5.84
C VAL A 100 44.26 -31.21 -6.36
N ALA A 101 45.36 -31.00 -7.09
CA ALA A 101 45.66 -29.71 -7.72
C ALA A 101 44.58 -29.29 -8.73
N ILE A 102 44.03 -30.22 -9.54
CA ILE A 102 42.91 -29.92 -10.44
C ILE A 102 41.67 -29.47 -9.64
N LEU A 103 41.32 -30.19 -8.57
CA LEU A 103 40.20 -29.81 -7.71
C LEU A 103 40.42 -28.46 -7.02
N ASP A 104 41.66 -28.15 -6.65
CA ASP A 104 42.05 -26.90 -6.02
C ASP A 104 41.92 -25.71 -6.99
N VAL A 105 42.39 -25.85 -8.23
CA VAL A 105 42.19 -24.85 -9.30
C VAL A 105 40.70 -24.65 -9.58
N LEU A 106 39.93 -25.73 -9.73
CA LEU A 106 38.48 -25.64 -9.98
C LEU A 106 37.75 -24.95 -8.82
N SER A 107 38.14 -25.25 -7.58
CA SER A 107 37.58 -24.62 -6.38
C SER A 107 37.94 -23.13 -6.32
N GLY A 108 39.20 -22.77 -6.61
CA GLY A 108 39.67 -21.39 -6.65
C GLY A 108 38.96 -20.54 -7.70
N LEU A 109 38.80 -21.07 -8.91
CA LEU A 109 38.04 -20.41 -9.99
C LEU A 109 36.57 -20.23 -9.60
N LEU A 110 35.93 -21.27 -9.05
CA LEU A 110 34.53 -21.20 -8.64
C LEU A 110 34.30 -20.20 -7.50
N LEU A 111 35.14 -20.22 -6.47
CA LEU A 111 35.02 -19.31 -5.32
C LEU A 111 35.32 -17.87 -5.72
N THR A 112 36.30 -17.65 -6.59
CA THR A 112 36.59 -16.32 -7.15
C THR A 112 35.43 -15.81 -7.99
N ALA A 113 34.82 -16.66 -8.83
CA ALA A 113 33.63 -16.30 -9.61
C ALA A 113 32.42 -15.95 -8.71
N ILE A 114 32.19 -16.73 -7.63
CA ILE A 114 31.13 -16.43 -6.65
C ILE A 114 31.42 -15.11 -5.93
N PHE A 115 32.67 -14.84 -5.55
CA PHE A 115 33.07 -13.59 -4.91
C PHE A 115 32.84 -12.38 -5.82
N ILE A 116 33.30 -12.44 -7.08
CA ILE A 116 33.08 -11.36 -8.06
C ILE A 116 31.58 -11.16 -8.31
N GLY A 117 30.83 -12.25 -8.48
CA GLY A 117 29.38 -12.21 -8.67
C GLY A 117 28.65 -11.58 -7.48
N LYS A 118 29.09 -11.85 -6.24
CA LYS A 118 28.59 -11.22 -5.01
C LYS A 118 28.81 -9.72 -5.00
N VAL A 119 30.04 -9.28 -5.26
CA VAL A 119 30.39 -7.84 -5.27
C VAL A 119 29.60 -7.11 -6.34
N ALA A 120 29.47 -7.70 -7.53
CA ALA A 120 28.65 -7.13 -8.60
C ALA A 120 27.16 -7.06 -8.22
N SER A 121 26.62 -8.12 -7.62
CA SER A 121 25.23 -8.19 -7.16
C SER A 121 24.94 -7.16 -6.08
N GLU A 122 25.81 -6.99 -5.07
CA GLU A 122 25.59 -6.02 -3.99
C GLU A 122 25.59 -4.58 -4.52
N ARG A 123 26.50 -4.27 -5.46
CA ARG A 123 26.54 -2.97 -6.13
C ARG A 123 25.23 -2.71 -6.90
N GLN A 124 24.74 -3.72 -7.64
CA GLN A 124 23.48 -3.61 -8.38
C GLN A 124 22.28 -3.47 -7.44
N SER A 125 22.19 -4.28 -6.39
CA SER A 125 21.12 -4.22 -5.38
C SER A 125 21.09 -2.87 -4.67
N SER A 126 22.24 -2.30 -4.32
CA SER A 126 22.34 -0.98 -3.68
C SER A 126 21.84 0.14 -4.61
N LEU A 127 22.23 0.10 -5.88
CA LEU A 127 21.78 1.07 -6.88
C LEU A 127 20.27 0.97 -7.14
N LEU A 128 19.75 -0.26 -7.31
CA LEU A 128 18.33 -0.51 -7.51
C LEU A 128 17.52 -0.06 -6.29
N LEU A 129 18.03 -0.28 -5.08
CA LEU A 129 17.41 0.20 -3.85
C LEU A 129 17.35 1.73 -3.85
N LEU A 130 18.46 2.41 -4.13
CA LEU A 130 18.49 3.88 -4.21
C LEU A 130 17.50 4.42 -5.25
N LEU A 131 17.45 3.82 -6.44
CA LEU A 131 16.52 4.21 -7.49
C LEU A 131 15.07 4.00 -7.05
N HIS A 132 14.74 2.83 -6.50
CA HIS A 132 13.40 2.52 -6.02
C HIS A 132 12.96 3.47 -4.89
N THR A 133 13.83 3.72 -3.91
CA THR A 133 13.53 4.65 -2.80
C THR A 133 13.35 6.08 -3.27
N SER A 134 14.16 6.54 -4.22
CA SER A 134 14.05 7.87 -4.83
C SER A 134 12.75 8.02 -5.63
N ASP A 135 12.42 7.03 -6.47
CA ASP A 135 11.16 7.03 -7.23
C ASP A 135 9.95 6.99 -6.29
N THR A 136 9.98 6.13 -5.27
CA THR A 136 8.90 6.04 -4.28
C THR A 136 8.75 7.34 -3.50
N GLN A 137 9.86 7.96 -3.10
CA GLN A 137 9.85 9.26 -2.43
C GLN A 137 9.21 10.32 -3.31
N ARG A 138 9.66 10.43 -4.56
CA ARG A 138 9.11 11.38 -5.52
C ARG A 138 7.62 11.17 -5.72
N ARG A 139 7.18 9.94 -5.98
CA ARG A 139 5.76 9.63 -6.21
C ARG A 139 4.89 9.91 -4.99
N ILE A 140 5.36 9.63 -3.78
CA ILE A 140 4.62 9.96 -2.55
C ILE A 140 4.50 11.47 -2.37
N SER A 141 5.57 12.22 -2.65
CA SER A 141 5.52 13.68 -2.65
C SER A 141 4.58 14.23 -3.72
N ASP A 142 4.63 13.70 -4.95
CA ASP A 142 3.72 14.09 -6.03
C ASP A 142 2.25 13.87 -5.63
N PHE A 143 1.93 12.75 -4.98
CA PHE A 143 0.57 12.50 -4.45
C PHE A 143 0.17 13.50 -3.36
N ALA A 144 1.10 13.91 -2.49
CA ALA A 144 0.84 14.92 -1.48
C ALA A 144 0.53 16.28 -2.13
N ASP A 145 1.32 16.68 -3.12
CA ASP A 145 1.12 17.93 -3.88
C ASP A 145 -0.19 17.91 -4.67
N GLU A 146 -0.54 16.78 -5.30
CA GLU A 146 -1.81 16.59 -6.00
C GLU A 146 -3.00 16.66 -5.05
N LEU A 147 -2.90 16.05 -3.85
CA LEU A 147 -3.94 16.14 -2.82
C LEU A 147 -4.11 17.58 -2.33
N GLN A 148 -3.01 18.31 -2.11
CA GLN A 148 -3.04 19.71 -1.74
C GLN A 148 -3.73 20.55 -2.82
N SER A 149 -3.39 20.33 -4.09
CA SER A 149 -4.02 21.01 -5.24
C SER A 149 -5.51 20.70 -5.36
N MET A 150 -5.92 19.44 -5.16
CA MET A 150 -7.35 19.10 -5.13
C MET A 150 -8.06 19.77 -3.95
N ARG A 151 -7.43 19.82 -2.77
CA ARG A 151 -7.97 20.47 -1.58
C ARG A 151 -8.25 21.95 -1.82
N THR A 152 -7.30 22.69 -2.40
CA THR A 152 -7.47 24.12 -2.69
C THR A 152 -8.55 24.37 -3.74
N ARG A 153 -8.62 23.53 -4.79
CA ARG A 153 -9.67 23.61 -5.81
C ARG A 153 -11.07 23.36 -5.22
N ILE A 154 -11.21 22.33 -4.39
CA ILE A 154 -12.47 22.01 -3.72
C ILE A 154 -12.90 23.15 -2.81
N GLN A 155 -11.97 23.74 -2.04
CA GLN A 155 -12.25 24.91 -1.20
C GLN A 155 -12.68 26.13 -2.02
N GLY A 156 -12.05 26.36 -3.19
CA GLY A 156 -12.45 27.40 -4.12
C GLY A 156 -13.90 27.23 -4.59
N PHE A 157 -14.23 26.07 -5.17
CA PHE A 157 -15.59 25.80 -5.65
C PHE A 157 -16.66 25.81 -4.55
N ALA A 158 -16.29 25.41 -3.33
CA ALA A 158 -17.18 25.50 -2.18
C ALA A 158 -17.51 26.96 -1.80
N ASN A 159 -16.56 27.89 -1.97
CA ASN A 159 -16.78 29.30 -1.72
C ASN A 159 -17.55 29.98 -2.87
N ASP A 160 -17.30 29.56 -4.11
CA ASP A 160 -17.94 30.13 -5.31
C ASP A 160 -19.41 29.68 -5.48
N GLY A 161 -19.84 28.62 -4.80
CA GLY A 161 -21.22 28.12 -4.83
C GLY A 161 -21.58 27.28 -6.07
N SER A 162 -20.60 26.91 -6.91
CA SER A 162 -20.84 26.02 -8.06
C SER A 162 -20.93 24.56 -7.62
N VAL A 163 -22.15 24.07 -7.41
CA VAL A 163 -22.43 22.68 -6.98
C VAL A 163 -21.96 21.65 -8.01
N ALA A 164 -22.02 21.97 -9.31
CA ALA A 164 -21.61 21.05 -10.37
C ALA A 164 -20.08 20.85 -10.39
N ASP A 165 -19.32 21.93 -10.34
CA ASP A 165 -17.85 21.88 -10.34
C ASP A 165 -17.32 21.28 -9.04
N LEU A 166 -17.97 21.57 -7.91
CA LEU A 166 -17.66 20.95 -6.62
C LEU A 166 -17.82 19.43 -6.68
N ASN A 167 -18.91 18.94 -7.27
CA ASN A 167 -19.13 17.51 -7.43
C ASN A 167 -18.05 16.86 -8.30
N LEU A 168 -17.69 17.48 -9.43
CA LEU A 168 -16.61 16.99 -10.30
C LEU A 168 -15.26 16.97 -9.58
N ALA A 169 -14.95 18.00 -8.79
CA ALA A 169 -13.73 18.07 -8.00
C ALA A 169 -13.67 17.00 -6.91
N LEU A 170 -14.79 16.71 -6.22
CA LEU A 170 -14.88 15.63 -5.23
C LEU A 170 -14.70 14.24 -5.85
N GLU A 171 -15.14 14.06 -7.09
CA GLU A 171 -14.93 12.81 -7.83
C GLU A 171 -13.47 12.65 -8.27
N ALA A 172 -12.85 13.73 -8.76
CA ALA A 172 -11.42 13.74 -9.08
C ALA A 172 -10.57 13.44 -7.83
N HIS A 173 -10.90 14.03 -6.68
CA HIS A 173 -10.24 13.74 -5.41
C HIS A 173 -10.40 12.27 -4.98
N LEU A 174 -11.57 11.66 -5.22
CA LEU A 174 -11.78 10.24 -4.92
C LEU A 174 -10.94 9.34 -5.82
N ARG A 175 -10.85 9.66 -7.12
CA ARG A 175 -10.00 8.94 -8.08
C ARG A 175 -8.53 9.02 -7.67
N LEU A 176 -8.05 10.20 -7.29
CA LEU A 176 -6.71 10.41 -6.77
C LEU A 176 -6.45 9.59 -5.50
N THR A 177 -7.39 9.62 -4.55
CA THR A 177 -7.30 8.84 -3.30
C THR A 177 -7.22 7.33 -3.59
N LYS A 178 -7.99 6.83 -4.55
CA LYS A 178 -7.93 5.43 -5.00
C LYS A 178 -6.56 5.10 -5.62
N ALA A 179 -6.06 5.93 -6.53
CA ALA A 179 -4.76 5.74 -7.18
C ALA A 179 -3.61 5.72 -6.16
N MET A 180 -3.60 6.69 -5.24
CA MET A 180 -2.65 6.75 -4.12
C MET A 180 -2.71 5.48 -3.26
N GLY A 181 -3.92 5.06 -2.85
CA GLY A 181 -4.10 3.85 -2.05
C GLY A 181 -3.58 2.60 -2.75
N ASN A 182 -3.83 2.45 -4.05
CA ASN A 182 -3.34 1.33 -4.84
C ASN A 182 -1.81 1.34 -4.94
N TYR A 183 -1.22 2.51 -5.20
CA TYR A 183 0.23 2.69 -5.26
C TYR A 183 0.91 2.35 -3.94
N LEU A 184 0.39 2.88 -2.82
CA LEU A 184 0.93 2.61 -1.49
C LEU A 184 0.86 1.13 -1.13
N MET A 185 -0.27 0.48 -1.42
CA MET A 185 -0.43 -0.96 -1.17
C MET A 185 0.50 -1.81 -2.02
N PHE A 186 0.61 -1.51 -3.32
CA PHE A 186 1.52 -2.21 -4.22
C PHE A 186 2.96 -2.16 -3.73
N ASN A 187 3.45 -0.95 -3.44
CA ASN A 187 4.82 -0.75 -2.96
C ASN A 187 5.03 -1.37 -1.57
N ALA A 188 4.03 -1.31 -0.69
CA ALA A 188 4.14 -1.92 0.64
C ALA A 188 4.34 -3.43 0.58
N HIS A 189 3.75 -4.10 -0.41
CA HIS A 189 3.90 -5.54 -0.60
C HIS A 189 5.14 -5.95 -1.40
N GLN A 190 5.53 -5.16 -2.40
CA GLN A 190 6.69 -5.50 -3.25
C GLN A 190 8.03 -5.12 -2.62
N ALA A 191 8.06 -3.96 -1.97
CA ALA A 191 9.28 -3.33 -1.53
C ALA A 191 9.22 -2.94 -0.07
N SER A 192 8.25 -3.38 0.74
CA SER A 192 8.23 -3.04 2.18
C SER A 192 8.45 -1.53 2.40
N VAL A 193 7.49 -0.70 1.97
CA VAL A 193 7.54 0.79 2.06
C VAL A 193 8.00 1.30 3.43
N VAL A 194 7.79 0.51 4.49
CA VAL A 194 8.21 0.79 5.86
C VAL A 194 9.69 0.46 6.12
N GLU A 195 10.27 -0.55 5.46
CA GLU A 195 11.69 -0.85 5.60
C GLU A 195 12.58 0.20 4.93
N PHE A 196 12.05 0.89 3.92
CA PHE A 196 12.82 1.84 3.13
C PHE A 196 12.45 3.29 3.42
N GLY A 197 13.12 3.89 4.42
CA GLY A 197 13.66 5.27 4.50
C GLY A 197 12.81 6.49 4.11
N ASN A 198 11.62 6.33 3.55
CA ASN A 198 10.80 7.36 2.93
C ASN A 198 9.87 8.03 3.94
N PHE A 199 10.33 8.12 5.18
CA PHE A 199 9.51 8.58 6.28
C PHE A 199 9.19 10.07 6.13
N THR A 200 10.06 10.88 5.54
CA THR A 200 9.81 12.31 5.32
C THR A 200 8.66 12.55 4.34
N ALA A 201 8.63 11.87 3.17
CA ALA A 201 7.52 12.04 2.24
C ALA A 201 6.24 11.41 2.78
N LEU A 202 6.33 10.28 3.48
CA LEU A 202 5.17 9.69 4.17
C LEU A 202 4.58 10.63 5.21
N ILE A 203 5.43 11.31 5.99
CA ILE A 203 5.01 12.32 6.96
C ILE A 203 4.25 13.46 6.25
N GLY A 204 4.82 14.00 5.16
CA GLY A 204 4.16 15.04 4.37
C GLY A 204 2.81 14.58 3.81
N LEU A 205 2.76 13.34 3.29
CA LEU A 205 1.53 12.74 2.80
C LEU A 205 0.48 12.57 3.91
N TYR A 206 0.88 12.12 5.10
CA TYR A 206 -0.03 11.98 6.24
C TYR A 206 -0.59 13.33 6.70
N ASP A 207 0.23 14.38 6.67
CA ASP A 207 -0.21 15.74 6.96
C ASP A 207 -1.25 16.23 5.92
N GLU A 208 -1.05 15.96 4.63
CA GLU A 208 -2.01 16.30 3.57
C GLU A 208 -3.29 15.45 3.62
N ILE A 209 -3.19 14.15 3.92
CA ILE A 209 -4.36 13.29 4.15
C ILE A 209 -5.22 13.84 5.29
N ARG A 210 -4.59 14.25 6.40
CA ARG A 210 -5.29 14.84 7.55
C ARG A 210 -6.06 16.10 7.15
N ASP A 211 -5.41 16.98 6.40
CA ASP A 211 -6.01 18.26 6.08
C ASP A 211 -7.10 18.14 4.99
N SER A 212 -6.93 17.23 4.04
CA SER A 212 -7.98 16.84 3.09
C SER A 212 -9.17 16.21 3.82
N PHE A 213 -8.95 15.35 4.81
CA PHE A 213 -10.02 14.79 5.63
C PHE A 213 -10.77 15.88 6.41
N LYS A 214 -10.06 16.82 7.05
CA LYS A 214 -10.67 17.99 7.73
C LYS A 214 -11.52 18.83 6.80
N MET A 215 -11.05 19.08 5.58
CA MET A 215 -11.78 19.83 4.57
C MET A 215 -13.07 19.11 4.18
N LEU A 216 -13.00 17.81 3.89
CA LEU A 216 -14.17 16.99 3.55
C LEU A 216 -15.18 16.92 4.71
N GLN A 217 -14.69 16.85 5.95
CA GLN A 217 -15.53 16.87 7.14
C GLN A 217 -16.30 18.19 7.25
N LYS A 218 -15.63 19.33 7.04
CA LYS A 218 -16.28 20.65 7.05
C LYS A 218 -17.35 20.76 5.97
N LEU A 219 -17.06 20.29 4.76
CA LEU A 219 -18.04 20.26 3.66
C LEU A 219 -19.23 19.37 4.00
N HIS A 220 -18.99 18.16 4.50
CA HIS A 220 -20.04 17.22 4.86
C HIS A 220 -20.98 17.80 5.93
N GLY A 221 -20.45 18.47 6.96
CA GLY A 221 -21.26 19.11 8.00
C GLY A 221 -21.95 20.41 7.58
N GLY A 222 -21.46 21.08 6.53
CA GLY A 222 -22.00 22.35 6.01
C GLY A 222 -23.12 22.21 4.97
N CYS A 223 -23.38 21.00 4.48
CA CYS A 223 -24.43 20.74 3.49
C CYS A 223 -25.83 20.81 4.13
N LEU A 224 -26.56 21.92 3.93
CA LEU A 224 -27.92 22.11 4.44
C LEU A 224 -29.01 22.03 3.35
N GLN A 225 -28.69 22.16 2.06
CA GLN A 225 -29.69 22.26 1.00
C GLN A 225 -29.87 20.95 0.22
N LEU A 226 -31.06 20.73 -0.33
CA LEU A 226 -31.41 19.52 -1.10
C LEU A 226 -30.49 19.27 -2.32
N ALA A 227 -29.88 20.32 -2.89
CA ALA A 227 -28.91 20.20 -3.98
C ALA A 227 -27.57 19.58 -3.54
N ASP A 228 -27.31 19.50 -2.23
CA ASP A 228 -26.04 19.07 -1.66
C ASP A 228 -25.98 17.57 -1.38
N VAL A 229 -27.03 16.79 -1.69
CA VAL A 229 -27.07 15.32 -1.45
C VAL A 229 -25.84 14.62 -2.03
N MET A 230 -25.49 14.95 -3.27
CA MET A 230 -24.38 14.31 -3.98
C MET A 230 -23.02 14.74 -3.42
N VAL A 231 -22.89 16.01 -3.03
CA VAL A 231 -21.71 16.57 -2.37
C VAL A 231 -21.48 15.88 -1.03
N MET A 232 -22.54 15.71 -0.24
CA MET A 232 -22.50 15.04 1.06
C MET A 232 -22.08 13.58 0.94
N ARG A 233 -22.69 12.82 0.01
CA ARG A 233 -22.39 11.39 -0.22
C ARG A 233 -20.95 11.21 -0.71
N ARG A 234 -20.51 12.04 -1.66
CA ARG A 234 -19.14 11.99 -2.19
C ARG A 234 -18.11 12.39 -1.14
N SER A 235 -18.39 13.39 -0.31
CA SER A 235 -17.50 13.81 0.77
C SER A 235 -17.32 12.70 1.81
N PHE A 236 -18.41 12.05 2.23
CA PHE A 236 -18.35 10.91 3.15
C PHE A 236 -17.60 9.71 2.54
N SER A 237 -17.84 9.39 1.27
CA SER A 237 -17.12 8.33 0.56
C SER A 237 -15.61 8.59 0.54
N ASN A 238 -15.18 9.81 0.20
CA ASN A 238 -13.78 10.22 0.26
C ASN A 238 -13.19 10.08 1.66
N MET A 239 -13.87 10.57 2.70
CA MET A 239 -13.44 10.42 4.10
C MET A 239 -13.24 8.96 4.48
N SER A 240 -14.17 8.08 4.10
CA SER A 240 -14.08 6.65 4.37
C SER A 240 -12.90 5.99 3.66
N LYS A 241 -12.62 6.39 2.41
CA LYS A 241 -11.51 5.83 1.64
C LYS A 241 -10.15 6.26 2.21
N LEU A 242 -10.01 7.54 2.59
CA LEU A 242 -8.80 8.03 3.27
C LEU A 242 -8.57 7.25 4.57
N THR A 243 -9.60 7.07 5.39
CA THR A 243 -9.52 6.33 6.66
C THR A 243 -9.02 4.90 6.46
N ARG A 244 -9.52 4.21 5.41
CA ARG A 244 -9.08 2.85 5.07
C ARG A 244 -7.60 2.79 4.65
N ILE A 245 -7.10 3.78 3.92
CA ILE A 245 -5.68 3.83 3.51
C ILE A 245 -4.79 3.99 4.74
N VAL A 246 -5.17 4.89 5.65
CA VAL A 246 -4.41 5.17 6.88
C VAL A 246 -4.31 3.89 7.73
N HIS A 247 -5.42 3.20 8.00
CA HIS A 247 -5.40 1.93 8.74
C HIS A 247 -4.48 0.85 8.14
N ARG A 248 -4.51 0.71 6.80
CA ARG A 248 -3.65 -0.27 6.12
C ARG A 248 -2.18 0.10 6.29
N MET A 249 -1.86 1.39 6.17
CA MET A 249 -0.51 1.88 6.43
C MET A 249 -0.11 1.64 7.90
N GLY A 250 -1.02 1.83 8.87
CA GLY A 250 -0.77 1.55 10.28
C GLY A 250 -0.40 0.09 10.53
N ALA A 251 -1.18 -0.84 9.99
CA ALA A 251 -0.90 -2.27 10.09
C ALA A 251 0.48 -2.64 9.52
N LEU A 252 0.91 -1.98 8.44
CA LEU A 252 2.21 -2.20 7.81
C LEU A 252 3.38 -1.67 8.65
N HIS A 253 3.22 -0.49 9.27
CA HIS A 253 4.24 0.12 10.13
C HIS A 253 4.55 -0.70 11.39
N HIS A 254 3.63 -1.56 11.83
CA HIS A 254 3.79 -2.39 13.03
C HIS A 254 4.38 -3.78 12.76
N LYS A 255 4.64 -4.14 11.50
CA LYS A 255 5.21 -5.46 11.16
C LYS A 255 6.71 -5.50 11.48
N PRO A 256 7.23 -6.53 12.18
CA PRO A 256 8.64 -6.61 12.54
C PRO A 256 9.56 -6.75 11.32
N ARG A 257 10.70 -6.02 11.34
CA ARG A 257 11.81 -6.15 10.37
C ARG A 257 12.30 -7.60 10.37
N SER A 258 12.33 -8.26 9.22
CA SER A 258 12.80 -9.65 9.12
C SER A 258 13.70 -9.82 7.90
N ARG A 259 15.02 -9.69 8.10
CA ARG A 259 16.04 -10.34 7.26
C ARG A 259 17.41 -10.29 7.94
N ASP A 260 17.58 -11.13 8.95
CA ASP A 260 18.92 -11.35 9.51
C ASP A 260 19.72 -12.30 8.64
N SER A 261 21.04 -12.12 8.56
CA SER A 261 21.91 -13.09 7.92
C SER A 261 21.88 -14.42 8.70
N LEU A 262 22.13 -15.55 8.03
CA LEU A 262 22.08 -16.88 8.67
C LEU A 262 22.97 -16.95 9.91
N TRP A 263 24.17 -16.37 9.85
CA TRP A 263 25.10 -16.29 10.98
C TRP A 263 24.63 -15.35 12.09
N ARG A 264 24.07 -14.17 11.76
CA ARG A 264 23.50 -13.26 12.77
C ARG A 264 22.22 -13.82 13.40
N ALA A 265 21.42 -14.56 12.64
CA ALA A 265 20.25 -15.26 13.17
C ALA A 265 20.68 -16.34 14.16
N ALA A 266 21.70 -17.13 13.81
CA ALA A 266 22.29 -18.13 14.72
C ALA A 266 22.88 -17.48 15.98
N ILE A 267 23.65 -16.40 15.84
CA ILE A 267 24.21 -15.65 16.97
C ILE A 267 23.12 -15.01 17.83
N ARG A 268 22.08 -14.43 17.25
CA ARG A 268 21.00 -13.79 18.02
C ARG A 268 20.23 -14.80 18.84
N VAL A 269 19.94 -15.97 18.28
CA VAL A 269 19.32 -17.08 19.02
C VAL A 269 20.25 -17.54 20.15
N LEU A 270 21.57 -17.57 19.90
CA LEU A 270 22.56 -17.98 20.89
C LEU A 270 22.75 -16.94 22.02
N LEU A 271 22.73 -15.64 21.70
CA LEU A 271 23.01 -14.53 22.63
C LEU A 271 21.75 -13.88 23.22
N SER A 272 20.55 -14.30 22.81
CA SER A 272 19.27 -13.72 23.27
C SER A 272 19.18 -12.19 23.13
N GLU A 273 19.78 -11.62 22.08
CA GLU A 273 19.76 -10.16 21.89
C GLU A 273 18.36 -9.65 21.51
N PRO A 274 17.87 -8.58 22.17
CA PRO A 274 16.60 -7.95 21.79
C PRO A 274 16.71 -7.27 20.40
N PRO A 275 15.60 -7.17 19.65
CA PRO A 275 15.60 -6.53 18.34
C PRO A 275 16.03 -5.06 18.44
N ALA A 276 16.84 -4.60 17.48
CA ALA A 276 17.31 -3.23 17.42
C ALA A 276 16.13 -2.24 17.36
N ALA A 277 16.22 -1.16 18.14
CA ALA A 277 15.22 -0.09 18.15
C ALA A 277 15.15 0.60 16.76
N PRO A 278 13.95 0.99 16.30
CA PRO A 278 13.81 1.69 15.03
C PRO A 278 14.44 3.10 15.08
N PRO A 279 14.93 3.63 13.94
CA PRO A 279 15.46 4.99 13.87
C PRO A 279 14.41 6.06 14.24
N ASN A 280 14.87 7.20 14.76
CA ASN A 280 14.01 8.28 15.27
C ASN A 280 12.98 8.80 14.23
N VAL A 281 13.34 8.86 12.96
CA VAL A 281 12.45 9.34 11.88
C VAL A 281 11.30 8.37 11.63
N GLU A 282 11.58 7.07 11.71
CA GLU A 282 10.56 6.01 11.62
C GLU A 282 9.58 6.11 12.80
N LEU A 283 10.10 6.30 14.01
CA LEU A 283 9.26 6.51 15.20
C LEU A 283 8.36 7.75 15.06
N SER A 284 8.89 8.84 14.51
CA SER A 284 8.11 10.07 14.24
C SER A 284 6.97 9.81 13.25
N ALA A 285 7.25 9.10 12.15
CA ALA A 285 6.22 8.72 11.17
C ALA A 285 5.14 7.81 11.77
N ARG A 286 5.54 6.82 12.57
CA ARG A 286 4.60 5.94 13.30
C ARG A 286 3.72 6.73 14.27
N ASN A 287 4.31 7.65 15.03
CA ASN A 287 3.58 8.48 15.99
C ASN A 287 2.57 9.40 15.28
N ARG A 288 2.96 10.06 14.18
CA ARG A 288 2.06 10.89 13.38
C ARG A 288 0.91 10.07 12.78
N LEU A 289 1.21 8.89 12.25
CA LEU A 289 0.21 7.99 11.68
C LEU A 289 -0.79 7.53 12.75
N THR A 290 -0.30 7.11 13.92
CA THR A 290 -1.16 6.66 15.02
C THR A 290 -2.06 7.80 15.54
N ALA A 291 -1.53 9.03 15.59
CA ALA A 291 -2.33 10.21 15.94
C ALA A 291 -3.39 10.52 14.87
N LEU A 292 -3.04 10.35 13.59
CA LEU A 292 -3.95 10.53 12.46
C LEU A 292 -5.08 9.49 12.47
N GLU A 293 -4.76 8.21 12.67
CA GLU A 293 -5.74 7.11 12.80
C GLU A 293 -6.77 7.43 13.89
N ARG A 294 -6.30 7.70 15.11
CA ARG A 294 -7.19 8.05 16.24
C ARG A 294 -8.10 9.24 15.93
N TYR A 295 -7.57 10.27 15.27
CA TYR A 295 -8.34 11.44 14.89
C TYR A 295 -9.42 11.10 13.86
N MET A 296 -9.07 10.38 12.78
CA MET A 296 -9.99 10.04 11.70
C MET A 296 -11.08 9.06 12.16
N ASP A 297 -10.74 8.09 13.01
CA ASP A 297 -11.67 7.10 13.54
C ASP A 297 -12.77 7.74 14.38
N ALA A 298 -12.38 8.63 15.30
CA ALA A 298 -13.35 9.37 16.09
C ALA A 298 -14.30 10.18 15.17
N LYS A 299 -13.74 10.87 14.16
CA LYS A 299 -14.52 11.75 13.29
C LYS A 299 -15.36 11.04 12.25
N ILE A 300 -14.96 9.87 11.77
CA ILE A 300 -15.79 9.09 10.86
C ILE A 300 -16.96 8.43 11.57
N VAL A 301 -16.78 8.00 12.82
CA VAL A 301 -17.85 7.51 13.68
C VAL A 301 -18.85 8.63 13.97
N ASP A 302 -18.37 9.83 14.36
CA ASP A 302 -19.21 11.01 14.56
C ASP A 302 -20.03 11.33 13.30
N ALA A 303 -19.38 11.37 12.12
CA ALA A 303 -20.04 11.68 10.86
C ALA A 303 -21.07 10.63 10.46
N ARG A 304 -20.78 9.34 10.68
CA ARG A 304 -21.72 8.24 10.42
C ARG A 304 -22.94 8.31 11.35
N ALA A 305 -22.72 8.57 12.63
CA ALA A 305 -23.80 8.73 13.60
C ALA A 305 -24.70 9.92 13.25
N TRP A 306 -24.10 11.05 12.85
CA TRP A 306 -24.84 12.23 12.41
C TRP A 306 -25.60 11.99 11.09
N THR A 307 -25.02 11.25 10.13
CA THR A 307 -25.69 10.87 8.87
C THR A 307 -26.88 9.92 9.10
N ALA A 308 -26.90 9.19 10.23
CA ALA A 308 -27.98 8.25 10.53
C ALA A 308 -29.22 8.93 11.12
N ILE A 309 -29.04 10.00 11.91
CA ILE A 309 -30.09 10.57 12.78
C ILE A 309 -30.32 12.08 12.54
N GLY A 310 -29.36 12.76 11.93
CA GLY A 310 -29.33 14.21 11.78
C GLY A 310 -30.27 14.76 10.70
N HIS A 311 -30.41 16.09 10.69
CA HIS A 311 -31.13 16.81 9.65
C HIS A 311 -30.17 17.20 8.52
N HIS A 312 -30.29 16.53 7.37
CA HIS A 312 -29.43 16.78 6.21
C HIS A 312 -30.09 16.28 4.90
N PRO A 313 -29.58 16.67 3.73
CA PRO A 313 -30.21 16.41 2.43
C PRO A 313 -30.50 14.93 2.15
N ILE A 314 -29.56 14.02 2.48
CA ILE A 314 -29.78 12.56 2.35
C ILE A 314 -30.97 12.10 3.21
N GLN A 315 -31.11 12.63 4.43
CA GLN A 315 -32.23 12.28 5.31
C GLN A 315 -33.55 12.82 4.77
N ILE A 316 -33.53 13.98 4.12
CA ILE A 316 -34.71 14.56 3.47
C ILE A 316 -35.21 13.64 2.34
N GLU A 317 -34.31 13.08 1.51
CA GLU A 317 -34.69 12.06 0.51
C GLU A 317 -35.23 10.78 1.15
N ARG A 318 -34.58 10.26 2.21
CA ARG A 318 -35.08 9.08 2.95
C ARG A 318 -36.48 9.30 3.52
N VAL A 319 -36.75 10.50 4.03
CA VAL A 319 -38.07 10.90 4.53
C VAL A 319 -39.07 11.00 3.38
N PHE A 320 -38.67 11.52 2.22
CA PHE A 320 -39.49 11.57 1.01
C PHE A 320 -39.90 10.17 0.51
N GLU A 321 -38.95 9.24 0.42
CA GLU A 321 -39.20 7.84 0.03
C GLU A 321 -40.10 7.09 1.03
N ALA A 322 -40.07 7.47 2.30
CA ALA A 322 -40.90 6.86 3.33
C ALA A 322 -42.39 7.29 3.26
N PHE A 323 -42.75 8.28 2.45
CA PHE A 323 -44.14 8.70 2.30
C PHE A 323 -44.98 7.66 1.52
N PRO A 324 -46.24 7.41 1.92
CA PRO A 324 -47.14 6.57 1.16
C PRO A 324 -47.51 7.23 -0.18
N ALA A 325 -47.49 6.47 -1.27
CA ALA A 325 -47.89 6.93 -2.62
C ALA A 325 -49.39 7.30 -2.78
N LYS A 326 -50.14 7.29 -1.67
CA LYS A 326 -51.58 7.58 -1.62
C LYS A 326 -51.84 9.08 -1.62
N PRO A 327 -53.01 9.54 -2.11
CA PRO A 327 -53.38 10.95 -2.04
C PRO A 327 -53.36 11.46 -0.60
N ARG A 328 -52.97 12.73 -0.43
CA ARG A 328 -52.76 13.38 0.89
C ARG A 328 -53.96 13.32 1.83
N SER A 329 -55.17 13.09 1.31
CA SER A 329 -56.41 12.87 2.06
C SER A 329 -56.45 11.57 2.85
N GLU A 330 -55.68 10.55 2.44
CA GLU A 330 -55.63 9.23 3.07
C GLU A 330 -54.45 9.05 4.03
N TRP A 331 -53.74 10.14 4.32
CA TRP A 331 -52.56 10.09 5.17
C TRP A 331 -52.96 9.95 6.64
N PRO A 332 -52.32 9.04 7.41
CA PRO A 332 -52.59 8.92 8.84
C PRO A 332 -52.29 10.21 9.59
N THR A 333 -53.13 10.54 10.57
CA THR A 333 -52.93 11.68 11.47
C THR A 333 -51.62 11.51 12.23
N GLY A 334 -50.72 12.48 12.15
CA GLY A 334 -49.39 12.40 12.76
C GLY A 334 -48.34 11.64 11.92
N ILE A 335 -48.43 11.72 10.59
CA ILE A 335 -47.52 11.03 9.66
C ILE A 335 -46.02 11.23 9.96
N HIS A 336 -45.64 12.39 10.52
CA HIS A 336 -44.27 12.66 10.96
C HIS A 336 -43.80 11.69 12.07
N LYS A 337 -44.67 11.28 13.01
CA LYS A 337 -44.35 10.29 14.06
C LYS A 337 -44.22 8.87 13.48
N VAL A 338 -45.07 8.55 12.50
CA VAL A 338 -45.04 7.24 11.81
C VAL A 338 -43.74 7.10 11.01
N ILE A 339 -43.38 8.14 10.24
CA ILE A 339 -42.12 8.17 9.48
C ILE A 339 -40.91 8.18 10.42
N ALA A 340 -40.97 8.98 11.51
CA ALA A 340 -39.91 9.01 12.52
C ALA A 340 -39.66 7.64 13.17
N GLY A 341 -40.71 6.93 13.54
CA GLY A 341 -40.62 5.56 14.07
C GLY A 341 -40.08 4.56 13.04
N ARG A 342 -40.50 4.68 11.77
CA ARG A 342 -40.04 3.78 10.70
C ARG A 342 -38.56 3.98 10.34
N LEU A 343 -38.08 5.22 10.36
CA LEU A 343 -36.69 5.56 10.04
C LEU A 343 -35.78 5.63 11.27
N ASN A 344 -36.31 5.39 12.47
CA ASN A 344 -35.62 5.50 13.76
C ASN A 344 -34.94 6.87 13.96
N ILE A 345 -35.65 7.96 13.64
CA ILE A 345 -35.18 9.34 13.79
C ILE A 345 -36.02 10.11 14.80
N SER A 346 -35.50 11.25 15.29
CA SER A 346 -36.25 12.10 16.19
C SER A 346 -37.45 12.78 15.50
N ASN A 347 -38.53 12.99 16.25
CA ASN A 347 -39.74 13.66 15.75
C ASN A 347 -39.46 15.09 15.25
N SER A 348 -38.52 15.81 15.89
CA SER A 348 -38.11 17.15 15.49
C SER A 348 -37.39 17.15 14.13
N VAL A 349 -36.46 16.22 13.91
CA VAL A 349 -35.76 16.06 12.62
C VAL A 349 -36.74 15.70 11.51
N ALA A 350 -37.66 14.75 11.75
CA ALA A 350 -38.69 14.40 10.78
C ALA A 350 -39.58 15.61 10.41
N THR A 351 -39.93 16.44 11.39
CA THR A 351 -40.73 17.66 11.15
C THR A 351 -39.98 18.69 10.33
N LEU A 352 -38.68 18.89 10.59
CA LEU A 352 -37.82 19.78 9.81
C LEU A 352 -37.69 19.30 8.35
N CYS A 353 -37.40 18.02 8.13
CA CYS A 353 -37.30 17.45 6.77
C CYS A 353 -38.60 17.62 5.98
N ILE A 354 -39.76 17.41 6.61
CA ILE A 354 -41.07 17.58 5.96
C ILE A 354 -41.32 19.06 5.62
N THR A 355 -40.88 19.97 6.47
CA THR A 355 -40.99 21.42 6.22
C THR A 355 -40.15 21.82 5.01
N ASP A 356 -38.94 21.29 4.88
CA ASP A 356 -38.08 21.54 3.73
C ASP A 356 -38.64 20.95 2.43
N LEU A 357 -39.22 19.74 2.47
CA LEU A 357 -39.90 19.14 1.32
C LEU A 357 -41.12 19.94 0.86
N LEU A 358 -41.85 20.56 1.80
CA LEU A 358 -42.98 21.45 1.50
C LEU A 358 -42.51 22.76 0.87
N ASN A 359 -41.43 23.34 1.40
CA ASN A 359 -40.82 24.55 0.87
C ASN A 359 -40.27 24.33 -0.56
N ALA A 360 -39.67 23.16 -0.81
CA ALA A 360 -39.21 22.73 -2.13
C ALA A 360 -40.33 22.33 -3.10
N LYS A 361 -41.61 22.42 -2.70
CA LYS A 361 -42.80 22.01 -3.47
C LYS A 361 -42.80 20.54 -3.94
N ARG A 362 -41.97 19.67 -3.34
CA ARG A 362 -41.97 18.22 -3.64
C ARG A 362 -43.12 17.47 -2.98
N LEU A 363 -43.78 18.08 -1.99
CA LEU A 363 -45.01 17.58 -1.36
C LEU A 363 -46.19 18.53 -1.61
N PRO A 364 -47.42 18.02 -1.84
CA PRO A 364 -48.59 18.86 -2.12
C PRO A 364 -49.00 19.69 -0.89
N LYS A 365 -49.27 20.99 -1.03
CA LYS A 365 -49.71 21.86 0.08
C LYS A 365 -51.08 21.43 0.63
N ARG A 366 -51.36 21.74 1.90
CA ARG A 366 -52.65 21.45 2.56
C ARG A 366 -53.78 22.14 1.76
N GLY A 367 -54.61 21.35 1.06
CA GLY A 367 -55.72 21.82 0.22
C GLY A 367 -55.47 21.94 -1.29
N GLY A 368 -54.28 21.58 -1.81
CA GLY A 368 -53.98 21.63 -3.24
C GLY A 368 -54.03 20.26 -3.93
N LYS A 369 -54.73 20.16 -5.07
CA LYS A 369 -54.79 18.97 -5.93
C LYS A 369 -53.38 18.48 -6.32
N ALA A 370 -53.28 17.16 -6.53
CA ALA A 370 -52.04 16.43 -6.84
C ALA A 370 -51.18 17.12 -7.90
N CYS A 371 -49.89 17.31 -7.61
CA CYS A 371 -48.89 17.68 -8.60
C CYS A 371 -48.46 16.43 -9.37
N VAL A 372 -48.59 16.49 -10.69
CA VAL A 372 -48.10 15.51 -11.67
C VAL A 372 -46.57 15.35 -11.53
N PRO A 373 -46.01 14.14 -11.67
CA PRO A 373 -44.56 13.94 -11.66
C PRO A 373 -43.90 14.71 -12.82
N VAL A 374 -42.87 15.51 -12.50
CA VAL A 374 -42.03 16.16 -13.52
C VAL A 374 -41.24 15.07 -14.25
N GLY A 375 -41.37 15.06 -15.57
CA GLY A 375 -41.16 13.89 -16.41
C GLY A 375 -39.71 13.41 -16.53
N THR A 376 -39.55 12.10 -16.48
CA THR A 376 -38.54 11.37 -17.23
C THR A 376 -39.19 10.91 -18.54
N ALA A 377 -39.28 11.81 -19.52
CA ALA A 377 -39.73 11.46 -20.86
C ALA A 377 -38.63 11.82 -21.86
N ARG A 378 -37.71 10.88 -22.09
CA ARG A 378 -36.83 10.90 -23.26
C ARG A 378 -36.91 9.56 -23.98
N SER A 379 -37.84 9.51 -24.93
CA SER A 379 -37.70 8.87 -26.23
C SER A 379 -37.16 7.44 -26.29
N LEU A 380 -38.05 6.46 -26.17
CA LEU A 380 -37.99 5.23 -26.95
C LEU A 380 -39.09 5.33 -28.02
N ARG A 381 -38.72 5.71 -29.24
CA ARG A 381 -39.53 5.50 -30.45
C ARG A 381 -38.73 4.67 -31.44
N ALA A 382 -39.22 3.43 -31.59
CA ALA A 382 -39.36 2.66 -32.81
C ALA A 382 -38.34 2.92 -33.94
N VAL A 383 -37.46 1.94 -34.12
CA VAL A 383 -36.90 1.58 -35.42
C VAL A 383 -37.98 0.77 -36.15
N SER A 384 -38.54 1.33 -37.22
CA SER A 384 -39.28 0.57 -38.24
C SER A 384 -39.25 1.34 -39.56
N ASP A 385 -38.63 0.72 -40.55
CA ASP A 385 -38.84 0.82 -42.00
C ASP A 385 -38.87 2.18 -42.69
N GLN A 386 -37.83 2.42 -43.51
CA GLN A 386 -37.98 2.88 -44.89
C GLN A 386 -36.68 2.68 -45.68
N SER A 387 -36.63 1.60 -46.47
CA SER A 387 -35.76 1.44 -47.63
C SER A 387 -36.64 1.08 -48.82
N ALA A 388 -36.99 2.08 -49.62
CA ALA A 388 -37.50 1.91 -50.97
C ALA A 388 -37.19 3.19 -51.76
N SER A 389 -36.72 2.98 -52.99
CA SER A 389 -36.28 3.93 -54.03
C SER A 389 -34.95 4.65 -53.83
#